data_AF-A0A8T3Y5F0-F1
#
_entry.id   AF-A0A8T3Y5F0-F1
#
_cell.length_a   1.000
_cell.length_b   1.000
_cell.length_c   1.000
_cell.angle_alpha   90.00
_cell.angle_beta   90.00
_cell.angle_gamma   90.00
#
_symmetry.space_group_name_H-M   'P 1'
#
loop_
_entity.id
_entity.type
_entity.pdbx_description
1 polymer ?
#
loop_
_entity_poly.entity_id
_entity_poly.type
_entity_poly.pdbx_seq_one_letter_code
_entity_poly.pdbx_strand_id
1 'polypeptide(L)'
;MNLKHACLLDLSAPKLLEPSDAKNFDYFIFGGILGDHPAAGRTKALLADKVLWAEHRNLGPDQFSTDTAVLVTKKILDGTPLKNIPFTNDLEVHTKVGESVVLPYKYVLVAGKPVVAPGLVEMLAAQKGF
;
A
#
# COMPACT_ATOMS: atom_id res chain seq x y z
N MET A 1 6.75 -15.97 -17.62
CA MET A 1 7.79 -15.23 -16.87
C MET A 1 8.39 -16.17 -15.84
N ASN A 2 9.71 -16.18 -15.65
CA ASN A 2 10.37 -16.97 -14.61
C ASN A 2 10.83 -16.00 -13.51
N LEU A 3 9.96 -15.75 -12.53
CA LEU A 3 10.21 -14.83 -11.42
C LEU A 3 10.93 -15.58 -10.30
N LYS A 4 12.26 -15.62 -10.36
CA LYS A 4 13.07 -16.15 -9.25
C LYS A 4 13.13 -15.12 -8.12
N HIS A 5 13.21 -15.58 -6.87
CA HIS A 5 13.33 -14.71 -5.69
C HIS A 5 12.26 -13.62 -5.64
N ALA A 6 10.99 -13.98 -5.85
CA ALA A 6 9.88 -13.03 -5.74
C ALA A 6 9.31 -12.98 -4.32
N CYS A 7 8.83 -11.80 -3.93
CA CYS A 7 8.11 -11.56 -2.71
C CYS A 7 6.69 -11.03 -3.00
N LEU A 8 5.66 -11.70 -2.51
CA LEU A 8 4.29 -11.18 -2.48
C LEU A 8 4.09 -10.29 -1.25
N LEU A 9 3.56 -9.08 -1.45
CA LEU A 9 3.07 -8.25 -0.36
C LEU A 9 1.64 -8.65 -0.03
N ASP A 10 1.46 -9.24 1.14
CA ASP A 10 0.16 -9.69 1.67
C ASP A 10 0.01 -9.19 3.11
N LEU A 11 -1.09 -8.48 3.38
CA LEU A 11 -1.43 -7.98 4.71
C LEU A 11 -1.50 -9.10 5.76
N SER A 12 -1.88 -10.31 5.34
CA SER A 12 -2.01 -11.48 6.20
C SER A 12 -0.72 -12.29 6.37
N ALA A 13 0.36 -11.91 5.68
CA ALA A 13 1.64 -12.59 5.82
C ALA A 13 2.17 -12.45 7.26
N PRO A 14 2.80 -13.49 7.84
CA PRO A 14 3.25 -13.44 9.23
C PRO A 14 4.55 -12.63 9.42
N LYS A 15 5.31 -12.36 8.36
CA LYS A 15 6.61 -11.69 8.43
C LYS A 15 6.51 -10.26 7.89
N LEU A 16 7.06 -9.31 8.63
CA LEU A 16 7.21 -7.92 8.18
C LEU A 16 8.30 -7.82 7.11
N LEU A 17 8.12 -6.97 6.11
CA LEU A 17 9.19 -6.61 5.19
C LEU A 17 10.27 -5.80 5.94
N GLU A 18 11.53 -6.21 5.81
CA GLU A 18 12.66 -5.53 6.45
C GLU A 18 13.68 -5.03 5.42
N PRO A 19 14.52 -4.04 5.75
CA PRO A 19 15.56 -3.58 4.83
C PRO A 19 16.54 -4.67 4.39
N SER A 20 16.76 -5.67 5.23
CA SER A 20 17.59 -6.84 4.92
C SER A 20 17.03 -7.71 3.78
N ASP A 21 15.74 -7.57 3.45
CA ASP A 21 15.10 -8.29 2.34
C ASP A 21 15.51 -7.75 0.96
N ALA A 22 16.17 -6.58 0.89
CA ALA A 22 16.67 -6.00 -0.38
C ALA A 22 17.69 -6.89 -1.12
N LYS A 23 18.40 -7.76 -0.40
CA LYS A 23 19.32 -8.76 -0.98
C LYS A 23 18.66 -10.12 -1.22
N ASN A 24 17.43 -10.32 -0.74
CA ASN A 24 16.75 -11.61 -0.76
C ASN A 24 15.80 -11.72 -1.97
N PHE A 25 15.33 -10.59 -2.52
CA PHE A 25 14.29 -10.57 -3.53
C PHE A 25 14.64 -9.67 -4.73
N ASP A 26 14.38 -10.21 -5.92
CA ASP A 26 14.54 -9.50 -7.20
C ASP A 26 13.22 -8.85 -7.64
N TYR A 27 12.08 -9.40 -7.21
CA TYR A 27 10.75 -8.98 -7.63
C TYR A 27 9.80 -8.84 -6.44
N PHE A 28 8.95 -7.82 -6.49
CA PHE A 28 7.86 -7.63 -5.54
C PHE A 28 6.52 -7.65 -6.26
N ILE A 29 5.61 -8.47 -5.78
CA ILE A 29 4.27 -8.67 -6.33
C ILE A 29 3.28 -7.94 -5.42
N PHE A 30 2.47 -7.08 -6.02
CA PHE A 30 1.43 -6.33 -5.33
C PHE A 30 0.07 -6.79 -5.85
N GLY A 31 -0.89 -7.02 -4.95
CA GLY A 31 -2.27 -7.25 -5.35
C GLY A 31 -2.85 -5.98 -5.97
N GLY A 32 -3.26 -6.05 -7.24
CA GLY A 32 -3.95 -4.96 -7.95
C GLY A 32 -5.44 -4.84 -7.59
N ILE A 33 -5.82 -5.25 -6.37
CA ILE A 33 -7.21 -5.28 -5.93
C ILE A 33 -7.49 -4.00 -5.16
N LEU A 34 -8.47 -3.21 -5.62
CA LEU A 34 -8.93 -2.04 -4.89
C LEU A 34 -9.45 -2.47 -3.51
N GLY A 35 -8.93 -1.79 -2.49
CA GLY A 35 -9.24 -2.06 -1.09
C GLY A 35 -10.70 -1.82 -0.75
N ASP A 36 -11.14 -2.45 0.34
CA ASP A 36 -12.41 -2.20 1.01
C ASP A 36 -12.11 -1.79 2.46
N HIS A 37 -13.08 -1.19 3.15
CA HIS A 37 -12.93 -0.82 4.57
C HIS A 37 -14.08 -1.39 5.41
N PRO A 38 -13.82 -2.39 6.30
CA PRO A 38 -12.52 -2.99 6.62
C PRO A 38 -11.95 -3.86 5.49
N ALA A 39 -10.64 -4.15 5.54
CA ALA A 39 -9.96 -4.91 4.50
C ALA A 39 -10.60 -6.29 4.25
N ALA A 40 -11.12 -6.51 3.03
CA ALA A 40 -11.83 -7.72 2.66
C ALA A 40 -10.94 -8.98 2.42
N GLY A 41 -9.64 -8.93 2.74
CA GLY A 41 -8.73 -10.08 2.62
C GLY A 41 -8.56 -10.66 1.20
N ARG A 42 -8.89 -9.90 0.16
CA ARG A 42 -8.98 -10.41 -1.22
C ARG A 42 -7.63 -10.85 -1.80
N THR A 43 -6.51 -10.25 -1.39
CA THR A 43 -5.16 -10.70 -1.82
C THR A 43 -4.93 -12.15 -1.44
N LYS A 44 -5.28 -12.54 -0.20
CA LYS A 44 -5.18 -13.92 0.26
C LYS A 44 -6.07 -14.84 -0.58
N ALA A 45 -7.36 -14.49 -0.72
CA ALA A 45 -8.35 -15.32 -1.39
C ALA A 45 -8.13 -15.47 -2.92
N LEU A 46 -7.58 -14.46 -3.59
CA LEU A 46 -7.50 -14.41 -5.05
C LEU A 46 -6.09 -14.61 -5.61
N LEU A 47 -5.05 -14.37 -4.79
CA LEU A 47 -3.67 -14.32 -5.24
C LEU A 47 -2.73 -15.21 -4.41
N ALA A 48 -2.75 -15.14 -3.07
CA ALA A 48 -1.77 -15.86 -2.24
C ALA A 48 -1.75 -17.37 -2.52
N ASP A 49 -2.92 -17.98 -2.64
CA ASP A 49 -3.07 -19.42 -2.95
C ASP A 49 -2.57 -19.79 -4.36
N LYS A 50 -2.42 -18.82 -5.26
CA LYS A 50 -1.88 -19.00 -6.62
C LYS A 50 -0.39 -18.68 -6.73
N VAL A 51 0.18 -18.03 -5.70
CA VAL A 51 1.57 -17.55 -5.67
C VAL A 51 2.27 -18.15 -4.44
N LEU A 52 2.10 -19.45 -4.23
CA LEU A 52 2.76 -20.21 -3.15
C LEU A 52 4.28 -20.36 -3.37
N TRP A 53 4.73 -20.14 -4.60
CA TRP A 53 6.15 -20.22 -4.98
C TRP A 53 6.95 -18.97 -4.61
N ALA A 54 6.29 -17.86 -4.27
CA ALA A 54 6.92 -16.64 -3.78
C ALA A 54 6.93 -16.61 -2.26
N GLU A 55 7.93 -15.97 -1.66
CA GLU A 55 7.88 -15.64 -0.23
C GLU A 55 6.88 -14.52 0.02
N HIS A 56 6.29 -14.48 1.22
CA HIS A 56 5.31 -13.44 1.56
C HIS A 56 5.85 -12.54 2.67
N ARG A 57 5.57 -11.24 2.55
CA ARG A 57 5.84 -10.21 3.57
C ARG A 57 4.64 -9.28 3.72
N ASN A 58 4.45 -8.70 4.89
CA ASN A 58 3.47 -7.65 5.15
C ASN A 58 4.16 -6.27 5.33
N LEU A 59 3.38 -5.20 5.27
CA LEU A 59 3.83 -3.82 5.51
C LEU A 59 3.25 -3.25 6.82
N GLY A 60 3.03 -4.12 7.82
CA GLY A 60 2.32 -3.80 9.05
C GLY A 60 0.82 -4.10 8.94
N PRO A 61 0.05 -3.80 10.00
CA PRO A 61 -1.37 -4.14 10.10
C PRO A 61 -2.31 -3.21 9.33
N ASP A 62 -1.81 -2.04 8.91
CA ASP A 62 -2.62 -1.02 8.24
C ASP A 62 -2.71 -1.26 6.73
N GLN A 63 -3.82 -0.85 6.12
CA GLN A 63 -4.03 -0.97 4.69
C GLN A 63 -3.47 0.25 3.95
N PHE A 64 -2.79 -0.01 2.84
CA PHE A 64 -2.28 1.01 1.93
C PHE A 64 -3.03 0.92 0.59
N SER A 65 -3.14 2.06 -0.11
CA SER A 65 -3.35 2.02 -1.55
C SER A 65 -2.16 1.34 -2.24
N THR A 66 -2.36 0.79 -3.44
CA THR A 66 -1.29 0.04 -4.12
C THR A 66 -0.06 0.91 -4.40
N ASP A 67 -0.25 2.16 -4.80
CA ASP A 67 0.84 3.12 -5.03
C ASP A 67 1.60 3.45 -3.73
N THR A 68 0.88 3.62 -2.61
CA THR A 68 1.51 3.85 -1.32
C THR A 68 2.28 2.59 -0.85
N ALA A 69 1.73 1.39 -1.06
CA ALA A 69 2.42 0.14 -0.74
C ALA A 69 3.74 0.02 -1.50
N VAL A 70 3.76 0.34 -2.80
CA VAL A 70 4.98 0.37 -3.62
C VAL A 70 6.00 1.38 -3.07
N LEU A 71 5.56 2.58 -2.71
CA LEU A 71 6.42 3.61 -2.12
C LEU A 71 7.03 3.16 -0.78
N VAL A 72 6.22 2.55 0.09
CA VAL A 72 6.66 2.02 1.39
C VAL A 72 7.67 0.89 1.19
N THR A 73 7.38 -0.06 0.31
CA THR A 73 8.31 -1.14 -0.05
C THR A 73 9.64 -0.57 -0.52
N LYS A 74 9.64 0.40 -1.44
CA LYS A 74 10.88 1.03 -1.92
C LYS A 74 11.69 1.66 -0.78
N LYS A 75 11.03 2.44 0.10
CA LYS A 75 11.69 3.07 1.25
C LYS A 75 12.32 2.06 2.20
N ILE A 76 11.65 0.92 2.43
CA ILE A 76 12.17 -0.16 3.27
C ILE A 76 13.41 -0.77 2.64
N LEU A 77 13.35 -1.13 1.35
CA LEU A 77 14.46 -1.73 0.63
C LEU A 77 15.66 -0.78 0.47
N ASP A 78 15.42 0.54 0.49
CA ASP A 78 16.46 1.57 0.50
C ASP A 78 17.10 1.78 1.89
N GLY A 79 16.71 1.01 2.90
CA GLY A 79 17.34 1.04 4.22
C GLY A 79 16.49 1.64 5.33
N THR A 80 15.28 2.13 5.07
CA THR A 80 14.43 2.79 6.09
C THR A 80 13.45 1.78 6.71
N PRO A 81 13.62 1.33 7.97
CA PRO A 81 12.67 0.42 8.60
C PRO A 81 11.25 1.00 8.62
N LEU A 82 10.23 0.15 8.47
CA LEU A 82 8.82 0.59 8.42
C LEU A 82 8.46 1.56 9.56
N LYS A 83 8.90 1.24 10.79
CA LYS A 83 8.65 2.06 11.99
C LYS A 83 9.22 3.49 11.93
N ASN A 84 10.18 3.75 11.05
CA ASN A 84 10.82 5.05 10.87
C ASN A 84 10.22 5.85 9.71
N ILE A 85 9.29 5.27 8.94
CA ILE A 85 8.58 5.99 7.88
C ILE A 85 7.47 6.80 8.54
N PRO A 86 7.38 8.12 8.32
CA PRO A 86 6.30 8.93 8.87
C PRO A 86 5.01 8.67 8.08
N PHE A 87 3.88 8.55 8.78
CA PHE A 87 2.59 8.25 8.19
C PHE A 87 1.48 9.14 8.73
N THR A 88 0.41 9.26 7.95
CA THR A 88 -0.93 9.67 8.40
C THR A 88 -1.94 8.62 8.00
N ASN A 89 -3.05 8.54 8.73
CA ASN A 89 -4.21 7.72 8.37
C ASN A 89 -5.34 8.63 7.88
N ASP A 90 -6.34 8.03 7.24
CA ASP A 90 -7.64 8.64 6.95
C ASP A 90 -7.54 10.02 6.27
N LEU A 91 -7.04 10.02 5.03
CA LEU A 91 -6.90 11.25 4.26
C LEU A 91 -8.28 11.82 3.93
N GLU A 92 -8.61 12.96 4.54
CA GLU A 92 -9.78 13.75 4.16
C GLU A 92 -9.47 14.68 2.98
N VAL A 93 -10.26 14.56 1.91
CA VAL A 93 -10.19 15.40 0.72
C VAL A 93 -11.49 16.19 0.62
N HIS A 94 -11.41 17.50 0.81
CA HIS A 94 -12.55 18.39 0.55
C HIS A 94 -12.79 18.52 -0.96
N THR A 95 -13.97 18.11 -1.41
CA THR A 95 -14.33 18.11 -2.83
C THR A 95 -15.11 19.36 -3.22
N LYS A 96 -16.03 19.82 -2.35
CA LYS A 96 -16.82 21.06 -2.50
C LYS A 96 -17.11 21.69 -1.15
N VAL A 97 -17.78 22.85 -1.16
CA VAL A 97 -18.27 23.49 0.07
C VAL A 97 -19.25 22.56 0.77
N GLY A 98 -18.88 22.09 1.96
CA GLY A 98 -19.69 21.17 2.75
C GLY A 98 -19.59 19.69 2.34
N GLU A 99 -18.73 19.35 1.38
CA GLU A 99 -18.51 17.97 0.94
C GLU A 99 -17.04 17.56 1.11
N SER A 100 -16.81 16.39 1.70
CA SER A 100 -15.50 15.74 1.75
C SER A 100 -15.60 14.23 1.56
N VAL A 101 -14.49 13.65 1.09
CA VAL A 101 -14.28 12.22 0.97
C VAL A 101 -13.14 11.82 1.89
N VAL A 102 -13.37 10.84 2.75
CA VAL A 102 -12.32 10.24 3.57
C VAL A 102 -11.82 8.98 2.88
N LEU A 103 -10.51 8.91 2.63
CA LEU A 103 -9.84 7.72 2.12
C LEU A 103 -9.22 6.96 3.29
N PRO A 104 -9.81 5.84 3.74
CA PRO A 104 -9.44 5.15 4.98
C PRO A 104 -8.22 4.23 4.78
N TYR A 105 -7.12 4.82 4.32
CA TYR A 105 -5.84 4.18 4.08
C TYR A 105 -4.74 4.92 4.83
N LYS A 106 -3.62 4.23 5.01
CA LYS A 106 -2.39 4.82 5.53
C LYS A 106 -1.58 5.43 4.38
N TYR A 107 -1.07 6.64 4.59
CA TYR A 107 -0.31 7.41 3.61
C TYR A 107 1.04 7.82 4.17
N VAL A 108 2.08 7.73 3.33
CA VAL A 108 3.42 8.23 3.68
C VAL A 108 3.40 9.76 3.74
N LEU A 109 4.02 10.34 4.76
CA LEU A 109 4.23 11.78 4.87
C LEU A 109 5.58 12.18 4.28
N VAL A 110 5.60 13.23 3.46
CA VAL A 110 6.82 13.90 3.00
C VAL A 110 6.67 15.39 3.29
N ALA A 111 7.60 15.96 4.06
CA ALA A 111 7.54 17.34 4.52
C ALA A 111 6.18 17.70 5.18
N GLY A 112 5.62 16.77 5.96
CA GLY A 112 4.34 16.96 6.67
C GLY A 112 3.09 16.81 5.80
N LYS A 113 3.21 16.47 4.51
CA LYS A 113 2.08 16.27 3.60
C LYS A 113 1.95 14.81 3.16
N PRO A 114 0.72 14.26 3.08
CA PRO A 114 0.50 12.92 2.55
C PRO A 114 0.89 12.86 1.07
N VAL A 115 1.65 11.83 0.70
CA VAL A 115 1.95 11.53 -0.70
C VAL A 115 0.74 10.85 -1.31
N VAL A 116 0.19 11.47 -2.35
CA VAL A 116 -0.93 10.96 -3.13
C VAL A 116 -0.56 10.88 -4.61
N ALA A 117 -1.20 9.97 -5.33
CA ALA A 117 -1.06 9.89 -6.78
C ALA A 117 -1.46 11.22 -7.43
N PRO A 118 -0.69 11.73 -8.42
CA PRO A 118 -1.07 12.90 -9.20
C PRO A 118 -2.45 12.71 -9.83
N GLY A 119 -3.32 13.72 -9.76
CA GLY A 119 -4.67 13.64 -10.31
C GLY A 119 -5.73 13.04 -9.38
N LEU A 120 -5.35 12.44 -8.24
CA LEU A 120 -6.32 11.80 -7.34
C LEU A 120 -7.30 12.82 -6.74
N VAL A 121 -6.78 13.94 -6.23
CA VAL A 121 -7.60 14.99 -5.60
C VAL A 121 -8.51 15.64 -6.64
N GLU A 122 -7.99 15.92 -7.82
CA GLU A 122 -8.73 16.49 -8.94
C GLU A 122 -9.83 15.55 -9.42
N MET A 123 -9.53 14.25 -9.52
CA MET A 123 -10.50 13.22 -9.86
C MET A 123 -11.64 13.16 -8.83
N LEU A 124 -11.31 13.20 -7.53
CA LEU A 124 -12.31 13.19 -6.45
C LEU A 124 -13.18 14.46 -6.48
N ALA A 125 -12.58 15.63 -6.70
CA ALA A 125 -13.31 16.90 -6.81
C ALA A 125 -14.21 16.95 -8.06
N ALA A 126 -13.84 16.27 -9.14
CA ALA A 126 -14.62 16.18 -10.37
C ALA A 126 -15.81 15.21 -10.28
N GLN A 127 -15.92 14.39 -9.23
CA GLN A 127 -17.07 13.51 -9.05
C GLN A 127 -18.35 14.33 -8.83
N LYS A 128 -19.46 13.80 -9.36
CA LYS A 128 -20.79 14.36 -9.05
C LYS A 128 -20.96 14.32 -7.54
N GLY A 129 -21.37 15.46 -6.99
CA GLY A 129 -21.72 15.53 -5.57
C GLY A 129 -22.95 14.69 -5.27
N PHE A 130 -23.26 14.61 -3.99
CA PHE A 130 -24.54 14.08 -3.53
C PHE A 130 -25.69 15.01 -3.95
#